data_AF-A0A958C7B1-F1
#
_entry.id   AF-A0A958C7B1-F1
#
_cell.length_a   1.000
_cell.length_b   1.000
_cell.length_c   1.000
_cell.angle_alpha   90.00
_cell.angle_beta   90.00
_cell.angle_gamma   90.00
#
_symmetry.space_group_name_H-M   'P 1'
#
loop_
_entity.id
_entity.type
_entity.pdbx_description
1 polymer ?
#
loop_
_entity_poly.entity_id
_entity_poly.type
_entity_poly.pdbx_seq_one_letter_code
_entity_poly.pdbx_strand_id
1 'polypeptide(L)'
;DVEIIDHNDYLMPWRTSPDSAIARAVTASISQVSALPPIVQPTSPGSGPMWELCGRNGVPVASAGVSWQDSHVHAPNESIRIADFVEGIKVIGRLLEQFARDDNE
;
A
#
# COMPACT_ATOMS: atom_id res chain seq x y z
N ASP A 1 23.92 -9.11 38.20
CA ASP A 1 23.43 -7.82 37.68
C ASP A 1 22.81 -8.00 36.32
N VAL A 2 21.65 -7.41 36.08
CA VAL A 2 20.97 -7.39 34.77
C VAL A 2 20.74 -5.93 34.42
N GLU A 3 21.23 -5.53 33.25
CA GLU A 3 21.02 -4.21 32.66
C GLU A 3 19.87 -4.32 31.65
N ILE A 4 18.83 -3.48 31.82
CA ILE A 4 17.78 -3.32 30.81
C ILE A 4 18.21 -2.18 29.91
N ILE A 5 18.56 -2.52 28.67
CA ILE A 5 18.83 -1.55 27.61
C ILE A 5 17.57 -1.51 26.74
N ASP A 6 16.94 -0.33 26.67
CA ASP A 6 15.83 -0.12 25.75
C ASP A 6 16.37 -0.03 24.31
N HIS A 7 16.10 -1.07 23.52
CA HIS A 7 16.42 -1.13 22.10
C HIS A 7 15.24 -0.65 21.22
N ASN A 8 14.30 0.13 21.76
CA ASN A 8 13.16 0.64 21.00
C ASN A 8 13.62 1.56 19.85
N ASP A 9 13.86 0.94 18.70
CA ASP A 9 13.81 1.56 17.39
C ASP A 9 12.34 1.80 17.05
N TYR A 10 11.75 2.84 17.65
CA TYR A 10 10.33 3.17 17.48
C TYR A 10 9.99 3.38 15.99
N LEU A 11 9.03 2.62 15.48
CA LEU A 11 8.40 2.92 14.19
C LEU A 11 7.41 4.07 14.38
N MET A 12 7.61 5.15 13.63
CA MET A 12 6.70 6.28 13.67
C MET A 12 5.49 6.04 12.75
N PRO A 13 4.26 6.37 13.19
CA PRO A 13 3.08 6.24 12.35
C PRO A 13 3.12 7.27 11.21
N TRP A 14 2.63 6.88 10.04
CA TRP A 14 2.53 7.76 8.89
C TRP A 14 1.29 7.44 8.06
N ARG A 15 0.68 8.48 7.47
CA ARG A 15 -0.43 8.37 6.52
C ARG A 15 -0.33 9.46 5.47
N THR A 16 -0.87 9.19 4.29
CA THR A 16 -0.95 10.13 3.17
C THR A 16 -2.38 10.65 3.02
N SER A 17 -2.56 11.88 2.51
CA SER A 17 -3.88 12.33 2.08
C SER A 17 -4.44 11.41 0.98
N PRO A 18 -5.71 10.98 1.07
CA PRO A 18 -6.35 10.21 0.00
C PRO A 18 -6.47 11.01 -1.30
N ASP A 19 -6.37 12.34 -1.23
CA ASP A 19 -6.43 13.22 -2.39
C ASP A 19 -5.05 13.43 -3.05
N SER A 20 -3.97 12.79 -2.58
CA SER A 20 -2.66 12.88 -3.23
C SER A 20 -2.67 12.27 -4.64
N ALA A 21 -1.82 12.76 -5.54
CA ALA A 21 -1.75 12.28 -6.93
C ALA A 21 -1.56 10.75 -6.99
N ILE A 22 -0.66 10.19 -6.18
CA ILE A 22 -0.44 8.74 -6.15
C ILE A 22 -1.66 7.95 -5.64
N ALA A 23 -2.39 8.47 -4.64
CA ALA A 23 -3.58 7.81 -4.11
C ALA A 23 -4.73 7.82 -5.13
N ARG A 24 -4.93 8.94 -5.85
CA ARG A 24 -5.91 9.03 -6.93
C ARG A 24 -5.55 8.11 -8.10
N ALA A 25 -4.28 8.08 -8.51
CA ALA A 25 -3.81 7.21 -9.58
C ALA A 25 -4.02 5.72 -9.26
N VAL A 26 -3.72 5.29 -8.03
CA VAL A 26 -4.00 3.92 -7.56
C VAL A 26 -5.50 3.62 -7.59
N THR A 27 -6.32 4.52 -7.04
CA THR A 27 -7.79 4.34 -6.99
C THR A 27 -8.41 4.25 -8.38
N ALA A 28 -7.99 5.12 -9.30
CA ALA A 28 -8.43 5.11 -10.69
C ALA A 28 -8.00 3.82 -11.41
N SER A 29 -6.77 3.35 -11.17
CA SER A 29 -6.23 2.14 -11.79
C SER A 29 -6.98 0.88 -11.35
N ILE A 30 -7.28 0.76 -10.05
CA ILE A 30 -8.11 -0.35 -9.54
C ILE A 30 -9.51 -0.28 -10.13
N SER A 31 -10.14 0.90 -10.18
CA SER A 31 -11.49 1.06 -10.72
C SER A 31 -11.62 0.69 -12.20
N GLN A 32 -10.54 0.79 -12.98
CA GLN A 32 -10.53 0.41 -14.40
C GLN A 32 -10.30 -1.09 -14.64
N VAL A 33 -9.73 -1.80 -13.65
CA VAL A 33 -9.31 -3.19 -13.81
C VAL A 33 -10.25 -4.14 -13.07
N SER A 34 -10.62 -3.80 -11.84
CA SER A 34 -11.41 -4.65 -10.95
C SER A 34 -12.90 -4.44 -11.19
N ALA A 35 -13.70 -5.50 -11.01
CA ALA A 35 -15.16 -5.43 -11.16
C ALA A 35 -15.86 -4.71 -9.99
N LEU A 36 -15.18 -4.62 -8.84
CA LEU A 36 -15.70 -3.99 -7.63
C LEU A 36 -15.00 -2.65 -7.39
N PRO A 37 -15.70 -1.66 -6.80
CA PRO A 37 -15.09 -0.38 -6.47
C PRO A 37 -14.00 -0.54 -5.41
N PRO A 38 -12.89 0.23 -5.49
CA PRO A 38 -11.84 0.20 -4.48
C PRO A 38 -12.32 0.72 -3.13
N ILE A 39 -11.80 0.14 -2.05
CA ILE A 39 -11.96 0.65 -0.69
C ILE A 39 -10.69 1.40 -0.32
N VAL A 40 -10.82 2.68 0.04
CA VAL A 40 -9.69 3.51 0.49
C VAL A 40 -9.62 3.50 2.01
N GLN A 41 -8.56 2.88 2.55
CA GLN A 41 -8.28 2.88 3.98
C GLN A 41 -7.15 3.87 4.29
N PRO A 42 -7.37 4.90 5.15
CA PRO A 42 -6.35 5.92 5.42
C PRO A 42 -5.07 5.39 6.10
N THR A 43 -5.15 4.29 6.84
CA THR A 43 -4.02 3.65 7.52
C THR A 43 -4.26 2.16 7.70
N SER A 44 -3.21 1.35 7.66
CA SER A 44 -3.26 -0.06 8.09
C SER A 44 -3.14 -0.16 9.62
N PRO A 45 -3.74 -1.17 10.28
CA PRO A 45 -3.42 -1.50 11.67
C PRO A 45 -2.02 -2.14 11.81
N GLY A 46 -1.42 -2.60 10.71
CA GLY A 46 -0.04 -3.10 10.69
C GLY A 46 0.99 -1.97 10.80
N SER A 47 2.15 -2.26 11.38
CA SER A 47 3.28 -1.33 11.45
C SER A 47 4.26 -1.56 10.30
N GLY A 48 4.98 -0.50 9.91
CA GLY A 48 6.00 -0.56 8.87
C GLY A 48 6.77 0.76 8.77
N PRO A 49 7.86 0.80 7.98
CA PRO A 49 8.81 1.92 7.96
C PRO A 49 8.33 3.12 7.12
N MET A 50 7.02 3.39 7.07
CA MET A 50 6.44 4.37 6.15
C MET A 50 6.84 5.80 6.52
N TRP A 51 7.06 6.08 7.79
CA TRP A 51 7.62 7.37 8.21
C TRP A 51 9.05 7.54 7.71
N GLU A 52 9.89 6.52 7.91
CA GLU A 52 11.30 6.54 7.59
C GLU A 52 11.52 6.65 6.08
N LEU A 53 10.71 5.93 5.29
CA LEU A 53 10.80 5.91 3.82
C LEU A 53 10.16 7.14 3.17
N CYS A 54 9.02 7.61 3.69
CA CYS A 54 8.20 8.61 3.01
C CYS A 54 7.97 9.86 3.88
N GLY A 55 7.51 9.66 5.11
CA GLY A 55 7.07 10.74 6.00
C GLY A 55 8.13 11.79 6.31
N ARG A 56 9.38 11.37 6.58
CA ARG A 56 10.50 12.30 6.86
C ARG A 56 10.79 13.27 5.73
N ASN A 57 10.46 12.90 4.49
CA ASN A 57 10.68 13.71 3.29
C ASN A 57 9.37 14.28 2.72
N GLY A 58 8.23 14.07 3.38
CA GLY A 58 6.92 14.51 2.89
C GLY A 58 6.48 13.86 1.58
N VAL A 59 7.05 12.70 1.22
CA VAL A 59 6.70 12.00 -0.03
C VAL A 59 5.37 11.28 0.16
N PRO A 60 4.35 11.54 -0.68
CA PRO A 60 3.08 10.84 -0.58
C PRO A 60 3.24 9.38 -1.01
N VAL A 61 2.49 8.48 -0.38
CA VAL A 61 2.56 7.04 -0.64
C VAL A 61 1.19 6.38 -0.50
N ALA A 62 0.90 5.44 -1.38
CA ALA A 62 -0.28 4.60 -1.36
C ALA A 62 0.13 3.13 -1.56
N SER A 63 -0.65 2.21 -1.00
CA SER A 63 -0.38 0.77 -1.08
C SER A 63 -1.60 0.04 -1.65
N ALA A 64 -1.34 -0.87 -2.59
CA ALA A 64 -2.30 -1.82 -3.12
C ALA A 64 -1.61 -3.17 -3.30
N GLY A 65 -2.34 -4.27 -3.16
CA GLY A 65 -1.79 -5.61 -3.18
C GLY A 65 -2.78 -6.65 -3.66
N VAL A 66 -2.36 -7.91 -3.63
CA VAL A 66 -3.10 -9.07 -4.16
C VAL A 66 -3.49 -10.06 -3.08
N SER A 67 -3.32 -9.70 -1.80
CA SER A 67 -3.76 -10.48 -0.67
C SER A 67 -5.28 -10.44 -0.56
N TRP A 68 -5.86 -11.51 -0.01
CA TRP A 68 -7.28 -11.61 0.30
C TRP A 68 -7.46 -12.10 1.74
N GLN A 69 -8.70 -12.18 2.21
CA GLN A 69 -9.01 -12.48 3.62
C GLN A 69 -8.39 -13.79 4.13
N ASP A 70 -8.26 -14.83 3.28
CA ASP A 70 -7.65 -16.10 3.66
C ASP A 70 -6.23 -16.26 3.08
N SER A 71 -5.52 -15.15 2.84
CA SER A 71 -4.12 -15.21 2.41
C SER A 71 -3.18 -15.83 3.44
N HIS A 72 -3.58 -15.91 4.71
CA HIS A 72 -2.76 -16.42 5.82
C HIS A 72 -1.37 -15.78 5.89
N VAL A 73 -1.30 -14.45 5.71
CA VAL A 73 -0.04 -13.70 5.77
C VAL A 73 0.62 -13.97 7.13
N HIS A 74 1.87 -14.47 7.12
CA HIS A 74 2.61 -14.92 8.31
C HIS A 74 2.01 -16.14 9.06
N ALA A 75 1.17 -16.94 8.42
CA ALA A 75 0.61 -18.16 8.97
C ALA A 75 0.83 -19.36 8.01
N PRO A 76 0.72 -20.62 8.49
CA PRO A 76 0.87 -21.79 7.63
C PRO A 76 -0.10 -21.77 6.45
N ASN A 77 0.34 -22.30 5.31
CA ASN A 77 -0.40 -22.29 4.05
C ASN A 77 -0.74 -20.86 3.55
N GLU A 78 0.22 -19.93 3.68
CA GLU A 78 0.18 -18.62 3.05
C GLU A 78 -0.02 -18.74 1.53
N SER A 79 -0.96 -17.98 0.97
CA SER A 79 -1.27 -18.05 -0.46
C SER A 79 -1.93 -16.78 -1.01
N ILE A 80 -1.91 -16.68 -2.34
CA ILE A 80 -2.67 -15.69 -3.11
C ILE A 80 -3.41 -16.42 -4.24
N ARG A 81 -4.50 -15.82 -4.75
CA ARG A 81 -5.22 -16.39 -5.89
C ARG A 81 -4.49 -16.02 -7.18
N ILE A 82 -4.44 -16.95 -8.14
CA ILE A 82 -3.86 -16.67 -9.46
C ILE A 82 -4.59 -15.52 -10.15
N ALA A 83 -5.91 -15.43 -9.99
CA ALA A 83 -6.71 -14.34 -10.52
C ALA A 83 -6.29 -12.99 -9.94
N ASP A 84 -6.14 -12.89 -8.62
CA ASP A 84 -5.72 -11.65 -7.93
C ASP A 84 -4.29 -11.25 -8.33
N PHE A 85 -3.38 -12.22 -8.52
CA PHE A 85 -2.03 -11.97 -9.03
C PHE A 85 -2.05 -11.34 -10.43
N VAL A 86 -2.84 -11.93 -11.36
CA VAL A 86 -2.98 -11.41 -12.73
C VAL A 86 -3.68 -10.05 -12.74
N GLU A 87 -4.67 -9.85 -11.88
CA GLU A 87 -5.34 -8.56 -11.70
C GLU A 87 -4.35 -7.50 -11.19
N GLY A 88 -3.53 -7.82 -10.19
CA GLY A 88 -2.50 -6.95 -9.66
C GLY A 88 -1.49 -6.50 -10.73
N ILE A 89 -1.06 -7.40 -11.63
CA ILE A 89 -0.19 -7.02 -12.76
C ILE A 89 -0.87 -5.96 -13.64
N LYS A 90 -2.15 -6.13 -13.95
CA LYS A 90 -2.92 -5.17 -14.75
C LYS A 90 -3.08 -3.83 -14.02
N VAL A 91 -3.36 -3.85 -12.72
CA VAL A 91 -3.45 -2.65 -11.87
C VAL A 91 -2.14 -1.87 -11.89
N ILE A 92 -0.99 -2.54 -11.71
CA ILE A 92 0.32 -1.88 -11.76
C ILE A 92 0.59 -1.28 -13.15
N GLY A 93 0.25 -1.99 -14.23
CA GLY A 93 0.36 -1.46 -15.58
C GLY A 93 -0.46 -0.18 -15.78
N ARG A 94 -1.70 -0.15 -15.28
CA ARG A 94 -2.56 1.04 -15.32
C ARG A 94 -2.08 2.16 -14.40
N LEU A 95 -1.53 1.83 -13.24
CA LEU A 95 -0.96 2.80 -12.31
C LEU A 95 0.18 3.59 -12.94
N LEU A 96 1.10 2.90 -13.63
CA LEU A 96 2.21 3.57 -14.31
C LEU A 96 1.71 4.53 -15.41
N GLU A 97 0.68 4.13 -16.16
CA GLU A 97 0.05 4.97 -17.18
C GLU A 97 -0.67 6.18 -16.55
N GLN A 98 -1.48 5.95 -15.51
CA GLN A 98 -2.29 6.99 -14.88
C GLN A 98 -1.42 8.00 -14.14
N PHE A 99 -0.44 7.53 -13.37
CA PHE A 99 0.43 8.41 -12.60
C PHE A 99 1.28 9.31 -13.50
N ALA A 100 1.75 8.80 -14.63
CA ALA A 100 2.47 9.60 -15.63
C ALA A 100 1.59 10.69 -16.29
N ARG A 101 0.25 10.55 -16.28
CA ARG A 101 -0.67 11.57 -16.80
C ARG A 101 -0.95 12.66 -15.77
N ASP A 102 -1.20 12.26 -14.52
CA ASP A 102 -1.53 13.19 -13.42
C ASP A 102 -0.39 14.18 -13.10
N ASP A 103 0.87 13.84 -13.41
CA ASP A 103 2.03 14.74 -13.24
C ASP A 103 2.15 15.82 -14.35
N ASN A 104 1.30 15.78 -15.38
CA ASN A 104 1.31 16.72 -16.52
C ASN A 104 0.13 17.72 -16.54
N GLU A 105 -0.67 17.77 -15.47
CA GLU A 105 -1.70 18.82 -15.22
C GLU A 105 -1.30 19.71 -14.04
#